data_AF-A0A966JJ72-F1
#
_entry.id   AF-A0A966JJ72-F1
#
_cell.length_a   1.000
_cell.length_b   1.000
_cell.length_c   1.000
_cell.angle_alpha   90.00
_cell.angle_beta   90.00
_cell.angle_gamma   90.00
#
_symmetry.space_group_name_H-M   'P 1'
#
loop_
_entity.id
_entity.type
_entity.pdbx_description
1 polymer ?
#
loop_
_entity_poly.entity_id
_entity_poly.type
_entity_poly.pdbx_seq_one_letter_code
_entity_poly.pdbx_strand_id
1 'polypeptide(L)' 'MSTSGETISDLGHEARKFPPSREFAAAAHVSDTSLHDEGRRDYQAYWARHAKELLDW' A
#
# COMPACT_ATOMS: atom_id res chain seq x y z
N MET A 1 0.89 20.67 -32.50
CA MET A 1 -0.21 19.82 -32.01
C MET A 1 0.41 18.81 -31.05
N SER A 2 0.36 19.06 -29.74
CA SER A 2 0.80 18.06 -28.75
C SER A 2 -0.15 16.86 -28.82
N THR A 3 0.40 15.71 -29.15
CA THR A 3 -0.28 14.42 -29.10
C THR A 3 -0.48 14.04 -27.64
N SER A 4 -1.73 14.05 -27.17
CA SER A 4 -2.12 13.75 -25.78
C SER A 4 -1.61 12.42 -25.21
N GLY A 5 -1.05 11.53 -26.05
CA GLY A 5 -0.40 10.29 -25.64
C GLY A 5 1.01 10.46 -25.06
N GLU A 6 1.80 11.43 -25.53
CA GLU A 6 3.12 11.74 -24.96
C GLU A 6 2.98 12.27 -23.52
N THR A 7 1.98 13.13 -23.28
CA THR A 7 1.76 13.77 -21.99
C THR A 7 1.38 12.81 -20.86
N ILE A 8 0.74 11.68 -21.16
CA ILE A 8 0.42 10.65 -20.14
C ILE A 8 1.65 9.77 -19.87
N SER A 9 2.45 9.49 -20.90
CA SER A 9 3.73 8.77 -20.75
C SER A 9 4.69 9.52 -19.82
N ASP A 10 4.74 10.86 -19.90
CA ASP A 10 5.57 11.68 -19.02
C ASP A 10 5.17 11.56 -17.54
N LEU A 11 3.88 11.40 -17.23
CA LEU A 11 3.40 11.17 -15.86
C LEU A 11 3.87 9.80 -15.30
N GLY A 12 4.08 8.81 -16.17
CA GLY A 12 4.61 7.50 -15.78
C GLY A 12 6.11 7.51 -15.44
N HIS A 13 6.86 8.51 -15.91
CA HIS A 13 8.28 8.71 -15.63
C HIS A 13 8.53 9.66 -14.45
N GLU A 14 7.48 10.22 -13.86
CA GLU A 14 7.57 11.11 -12.73
C GLU A 14 8.04 10.38 -11.46
N ALA A 15 9.25 10.69 -11.01
CA ALA A 15 9.85 10.08 -9.81
C ALA A 15 9.56 10.83 -8.50
N ARG A 16 8.79 11.93 -8.55
CA ARG A 16 8.47 12.73 -7.35
C ARG A 16 7.77 11.86 -6.31
N LYS A 17 8.20 12.01 -5.05
CA LYS A 17 7.61 11.31 -3.91
C LYS A 17 6.91 12.31 -3.01
N PHE A 18 5.76 11.89 -2.49
CA PHE A 18 4.96 12.63 -1.53
C PHE A 18 4.81 11.76 -0.28
N PRO A 19 5.80 11.79 0.64
CA PRO A 19 5.71 10.99 1.85
C PRO A 19 4.52 11.47 2.70
N PRO A 20 3.93 10.58 3.52
CA PRO A 20 2.92 11.01 4.49
C PRO A 20 3.51 12.03 5.47
N SER A 21 2.64 12.87 6.05
CA SER A 21 3.06 13.76 7.13
C SER A 21 3.51 12.95 8.36
N ARG A 22 4.30 13.58 9.24
CA ARG A 22 4.78 12.91 10.45
C ARG A 22 3.64 12.55 11.39
N GLU A 23 2.65 13.42 11.49
CA GLU A 23 1.46 13.25 12.34
C GLU A 23 0.64 12.04 11.87
N PHE A 24 0.45 11.89 10.56
CA PHE A 24 -0.22 10.72 9.99
C PHE A 24 0.58 9.44 10.23
N ALA A 25 1.89 9.47 9.94
CA ALA A 25 2.75 8.29 10.10
C ALA A 25 2.79 7.79 11.56
N ALA A 26 2.76 8.69 12.53
CA ALA A 26 2.75 8.34 13.96
C ALA A 26 1.45 7.67 14.42
N ALA A 27 0.33 7.94 13.76
CA ALA A 27 -0.99 7.37 14.09
C ALA A 27 -1.36 6.16 13.23
N ALA A 28 -0.55 5.81 12.23
CA ALA A 28 -0.85 4.71 11.32
C ALA A 28 -0.75 3.35 12.03
N HIS A 29 -1.71 2.45 11.77
CA HIS A 29 -1.66 1.08 12.28
C HIS A 29 -0.48 0.28 11.70
N VAL A 30 -0.05 0.62 10.49
CA VAL A 30 1.08 0.01 9.79
C VAL A 30 1.80 1.09 9.00
N SER A 31 3.12 1.10 9.04
CA SER A 31 3.97 2.08 8.33
C SER A 31 5.06 1.44 7.48
N ASP A 32 5.03 0.12 7.32
CA ASP A 32 5.98 -0.68 6.56
C ASP A 32 5.27 -1.76 5.70
N THR A 33 6.04 -2.68 5.11
CA THR A 33 5.52 -3.76 4.25
C THR A 33 5.28 -5.07 4.99
N SER A 34 5.39 -5.11 6.33
CA SER A 34 5.40 -6.35 7.11
C SER A 34 4.16 -7.23 6.89
N LEU A 35 2.95 -6.65 6.91
CA LEU A 35 1.71 -7.40 6.65
C LEU A 35 1.63 -7.96 5.23
N HIS A 36 2.12 -7.19 4.25
CA HIS A 36 2.19 -7.67 2.87
C HIS A 36 3.17 -8.84 2.75
N ASP A 37 4.34 -8.74 3.39
CA ASP A 37 5.35 -9.81 3.38
C ASP A 37 4.90 -11.06 4.14
N GLU A 38 4.11 -10.91 5.21
CA GLU A 38 3.45 -12.02 5.89
C GLU A 38 2.45 -12.72 4.98
N GLY A 39 1.50 -11.98 4.40
CA GLY A 39 0.50 -12.54 3.48
C GLY A 39 1.11 -13.16 2.23
N ARG A 40 2.20 -12.59 1.70
CA ARG A 40 2.95 -13.15 0.57
C ARG A 40 3.63 -14.47 0.93
N ARG A 41 4.03 -14.66 2.18
CA ARG A 41 4.66 -15.90 2.66
C ARG A 41 3.63 -17.02 2.85
N ASP A 42 2.47 -16.70 3.44
CA ASP A 42 1.37 -17.63 3.64
C ASP A 42 0.04 -16.88 3.78
N TYR A 43 -0.69 -16.77 2.67
CA TYR A 43 -1.93 -16.03 2.62
C TYR A 43 -3.07 -16.73 3.39
N GLN A 44 -3.02 -18.07 3.51
CA GLN A 44 -4.07 -18.82 4.21
C GLN A 44 -3.95 -18.61 5.72
N ALA A 45 -2.74 -18.74 6.28
CA ALA A 45 -2.50 -18.48 7.69
C ALA A 45 -2.77 -17.01 8.04
N TYR A 46 -2.34 -16.06 7.20
CA TYR A 46 -2.60 -14.63 7.36
C TYR A 46 -4.11 -14.34 7.51
N TRP A 47 -4.93 -14.79 6.54
CA TRP A 47 -6.36 -14.54 6.59
C TRP A 47 -7.07 -15.31 7.69
N ALA A 48 -6.65 -16.54 8.00
CA ALA A 48 -7.20 -17.30 9.12
C ALA A 48 -6.97 -16.60 10.47
N ARG A 49 -5.80 -15.99 10.68
CA ARG A 49 -5.51 -15.19 11.88
C ARG A 49 -6.40 -13.96 11.94
N HIS A 50 -6.47 -13.17 10.87
CA HIS A 50 -7.29 -11.96 10.83
C HIS A 50 -8.79 -12.24 10.99
N ALA A 51 -9.31 -13.33 10.42
CA ALA A 51 -10.72 -13.70 10.58
C ALA A 51 -11.07 -14.06 12.03
N LYS A 52 -10.15 -14.69 12.78
CA LYS A 52 -10.32 -14.98 14.21
C LYS A 52 -10.24 -13.74 15.10
N GLU A 53 -9.46 -12.75 14.69
CA GLU A 53 -9.25 -11.51 15.45
C GLU A 53 -10.35 -10.47 15.24
N LEU A 54 -10.92 -10.39 14.03
CA LEU A 54 -11.73 -9.25 13.59
C LEU A 54 -13.23 -9.55 13.46
N LEU A 55 -13.62 -10.82 13.47
CA LEU A 55 -14.99 -11.24 13.23
C LEU A 55 -15.49 -12.08 14.42
N ASP A 56 -16.63 -11.71 14.97
CA ASP A 56 -17.41 -12.54 15.87
C ASP A 56 -18.43 -13.33 15.04
N TRP A 57 -18.31 -14.66 15.09
CA TRP A 57 -19.12 -15.61 14.32
C TRP A 57 -20.18 -16.28 15.18
#